data_AF-A0AAD6H201-F1
#
_entry.id   AF-A0AAD6H201-F1
#
_cell.length_a   1.000
_cell.length_b   1.000
_cell.length_c   1.000
_cell.angle_alpha   90.00
_cell.angle_beta   90.00
_cell.angle_gamma   90.00
#
_symmetry.space_group_name_H-M   'P 1'
#
loop_
_entity.id
_entity.type
_entity.pdbx_description
1 polymer ?
#
loop_
_entity_poly.entity_id
_entity_poly.type
_entity_poly.pdbx_seq_one_letter_code
_entity_poly.pdbx_strand_id
1 'polypeptide(L)'
;MPETLKHHDQSLQNCLTLLRAIWQNEHSHVYQILRDLPWPETLQSLVKRYESFFQDQTLIAVSNSYEAIRPAVAAKYLGLDPQAAEDADPAIIQKFTNCGWAWNTETQLLHPSPINVPPTDPQPTTGIRETMAMLGNR
;
A
#
# COMPACT_ATOMS: atom_id res chain seq x y z
N MET A 1 -5.70 -21.42 11.69
CA MET A 1 -5.87 -20.61 12.92
C MET A 1 -7.07 -21.16 13.69
N PRO A 2 -7.03 -21.29 15.03
CA PRO A 2 -8.14 -21.86 15.80
C PRO A 2 -9.41 -21.00 15.67
N GLU A 3 -10.57 -21.62 15.44
CA GLU A 3 -11.82 -20.89 15.18
C GLU A 3 -12.33 -20.10 16.40
N THR A 4 -11.94 -20.51 17.60
CA THR A 4 -12.31 -19.88 18.86
C THR A 4 -11.72 -18.47 19.01
N LEU A 5 -10.49 -18.25 18.53
CA LEU A 5 -9.83 -16.95 18.56
C LEU A 5 -10.34 -16.01 17.46
N LYS A 6 -10.74 -16.58 16.31
CA LYS A 6 -11.27 -15.82 15.17
C LYS A 6 -12.58 -15.10 15.50
N HIS A 7 -13.41 -15.66 16.37
CA HIS A 7 -14.70 -15.07 16.74
C HIS A 7 -14.64 -14.12 17.94
N HIS A 8 -13.60 -14.23 18.77
CA HIS A 8 -13.49 -13.45 20.00
C HIS A 8 -12.72 -12.13 19.83
N ASP A 9 -11.81 -12.05 18.85
CA ASP A 9 -10.93 -10.90 18.71
C ASP A 9 -11.26 -10.09 17.45
N GLN A 10 -11.84 -8.90 17.66
CA GLN A 10 -12.21 -7.96 16.60
C GLN A 10 -10.99 -7.53 15.77
N SER A 11 -9.80 -7.41 16.38
CA SER A 11 -8.60 -6.98 15.67
C SER A 11 -8.13 -8.03 14.67
N LEU A 12 -8.27 -9.32 15.01
CA LEU A 12 -7.94 -10.43 14.12
C LEU A 12 -8.90 -10.53 12.94
N GLN A 13 -10.19 -10.24 13.17
CA GLN A 13 -11.16 -10.14 12.07
C GLN A 13 -10.82 -9.00 11.13
N ASN A 14 -10.46 -7.83 11.66
CA ASN A 14 -10.04 -6.68 10.87
C ASN A 14 -8.80 -7.02 10.01
N CYS A 15 -7.80 -7.70 10.58
CA CYS A 15 -6.63 -8.19 9.84
C CYS A 15 -6.98 -9.18 8.73
N LEU A 16 -7.93 -10.10 8.96
CA LEU A 16 -8.37 -11.04 7.92
C LEU A 16 -9.12 -10.35 6.78
N THR A 17 -9.93 -9.33 7.10
CA THR A 17 -10.61 -8.51 6.11
C THR A 17 -9.61 -7.72 5.27
N LEU A 18 -8.60 -7.12 5.90
CA LEU A 18 -7.49 -6.45 5.21
C LEU A 18 -6.76 -7.42 4.26
N LEU A 19 -6.39 -8.61 4.74
CA LEU A 19 -5.71 -9.61 3.93
C LEU A 19 -6.53 -10.02 2.70
N ARG A 20 -7.85 -10.17 2.87
CA ARG A 20 -8.75 -10.51 1.76
C ARG A 20 -8.80 -9.39 0.72
N ALA A 21 -8.88 -8.14 1.14
CA ALA A 21 -8.89 -6.99 0.25
C ALA A 21 -7.59 -6.87 -0.56
N ILE A 22 -6.45 -7.11 0.09
CA ILE A 22 -5.13 -7.16 -0.56
C ILE A 22 -5.09 -8.29 -1.59
N TRP A 23 -5.56 -9.48 -1.23
CA TRP A 23 -5.60 -10.63 -2.13
C TRP A 23 -6.49 -10.41 -3.36
N GLN A 24 -7.60 -9.67 -3.19
CA GLN A 24 -8.52 -9.30 -4.27
C GLN A 24 -8.02 -8.10 -5.11
N ASN A 25 -6.86 -7.53 -4.75
CA ASN A 25 -6.27 -6.35 -5.38
C ASN A 25 -7.21 -5.12 -5.37
N GLU A 26 -8.08 -5.02 -4.37
CA GLU A 26 -9.04 -3.93 -4.23
C GLU A 26 -8.42 -2.77 -3.44
N HIS A 27 -7.53 -2.00 -4.06
CA HIS A 27 -6.78 -0.91 -3.41
C HIS A 27 -7.68 0.06 -2.65
N SER A 28 -8.82 0.49 -3.21
CA SER A 28 -9.76 1.38 -2.51
C SER A 28 -10.31 0.76 -1.23
N HIS A 29 -10.61 -0.54 -1.26
CA HIS A 29 -11.13 -1.26 -0.11
C HIS A 29 -10.05 -1.45 0.96
N VAL A 30 -8.79 -1.64 0.55
CA VAL A 30 -7.63 -1.64 1.46
C VAL A 30 -7.54 -0.32 2.24
N TYR A 31 -7.60 0.83 1.55
CA TYR A 31 -7.55 2.13 2.24
C TYR A 31 -8.77 2.39 3.13
N GLN A 32 -9.97 1.96 2.71
CA GLN A 32 -11.18 2.02 3.57
C GLN A 32 -10.98 1.22 4.85
N ILE A 33 -10.52 -0.03 4.75
CA ILE A 33 -10.25 -0.90 5.89
C ILE A 33 -9.20 -0.29 6.82
N LEU A 34 -8.12 0.28 6.27
CA LEU A 34 -7.06 0.90 7.07
C LEU A 34 -7.55 2.13 7.85
N ARG A 35 -8.49 2.91 7.29
CA ARG A 35 -8.98 4.18 7.87
C ARG A 35 -10.24 4.02 8.72
N ASP A 36 -11.16 3.14 8.35
CA ASP A 36 -12.50 3.07 8.91
C ASP A 36 -12.64 2.03 10.03
N LEU A 37 -11.78 1.00 10.06
CA LEU A 37 -11.85 -0.02 11.10
C LEU A 37 -11.23 0.44 12.42
N PRO A 38 -11.85 0.11 13.58
CA PRO A 38 -11.31 0.43 14.88
C PRO A 38 -10.10 -0.47 15.18
N TRP A 39 -8.90 0.07 14.98
CA TRP A 39 -7.65 -0.58 15.33
C TRP A 39 -7.29 -0.35 16.80
N PRO A 40 -6.88 -1.39 17.54
CA PRO A 40 -6.30 -1.22 18.88
C PRO A 40 -5.11 -0.24 18.86
N GLU A 41 -4.94 0.55 19.92
CA GLU A 41 -3.87 1.57 19.99
C GLU A 41 -2.48 0.99 19.73
N THR A 42 -2.23 -0.24 20.16
CA THR A 42 -0.98 -0.97 19.93
C THR A 42 -0.69 -1.19 18.44
N LEU A 43 -1.73 -1.32 17.61
CA LEU A 43 -1.61 -1.58 16.17
C LEU A 43 -1.70 -0.31 15.31
N GLN A 44 -2.20 0.82 15.84
CA GLN A 44 -2.38 2.04 15.05
C GLN A 44 -1.08 2.54 14.41
N SER A 45 0.04 2.48 15.13
CA SER A 45 1.34 2.89 14.58
C SER A 45 1.79 1.97 13.44
N LEU A 46 1.52 0.67 13.55
CA LEU A 46 1.82 -0.33 12.53
C LEU A 46 0.94 -0.15 11.30
N VAL A 47 -0.36 0.09 11.50
CA VAL A 47 -1.34 0.34 10.43
C VAL A 47 -0.94 1.57 9.61
N LYS A 48 -0.54 2.67 10.27
CA LYS A 48 -0.07 3.87 9.58
C LYS A 48 1.21 3.62 8.78
N ARG A 49 2.18 2.89 9.34
CA ARG A 49 3.40 2.49 8.60
C ARG A 49 3.07 1.62 7.40
N TYR A 50 2.12 0.71 7.56
CA TYR A 50 1.67 -0.15 6.48
C TYR A 50 0.94 0.63 5.39
N GLU A 51 0.10 1.61 5.74
CA GLU A 51 -0.56 2.49 4.77
C GLU A 51 0.47 3.21 3.89
N SER A 52 1.50 3.81 4.50
CA SER A 52 2.58 4.46 3.74
C SER A 52 3.34 3.45 2.87
N PHE A 53 3.72 2.29 3.42
CA PHE A 53 4.39 1.24 2.66
C PHE A 53 3.57 0.74 1.47
N PHE A 54 2.27 0.53 1.66
CA PHE A 54 1.36 0.07 0.61
C PHE A 54 1.18 1.14 -0.47
N GLN A 55 1.10 2.41 -0.07
CA GLN A 55 1.06 3.54 -0.99
C GLN A 55 2.34 3.65 -1.81
N ASP A 56 3.51 3.52 -1.20
CA ASP A 56 4.80 3.57 -1.90
C ASP A 56 4.92 2.42 -2.91
N GLN A 57 4.60 1.19 -2.50
CA GLN A 57 4.61 0.02 -3.37
C GLN A 57 3.66 0.19 -4.56
N THR A 58 2.46 0.71 -4.30
CA THR A 58 1.48 0.96 -5.35
C THR A 58 1.95 2.07 -6.29
N LEU A 59 2.56 3.13 -5.77
CA LEU A 59 3.13 4.21 -6.57
C LEU A 59 4.21 3.69 -7.51
N ILE A 60 5.14 2.85 -7.02
CA ILE A 60 6.18 2.22 -7.83
C ILE A 60 5.55 1.32 -8.91
N ALA A 61 4.59 0.48 -8.53
CA ALA A 61 3.92 -0.44 -9.45
C ALA A 61 3.19 0.31 -10.57
N VAL A 62 2.42 1.35 -10.24
CA VAL A 62 1.72 2.18 -11.21
C VAL A 62 2.71 2.92 -12.10
N SER A 63 3.79 3.44 -11.51
CA SER A 63 4.82 4.18 -12.26
C SER A 63 5.57 3.33 -13.27
N ASN A 64 5.72 2.03 -13.00
CA ASN A 64 6.39 1.09 -13.91
C ASN A 64 5.43 0.43 -14.91
N SER A 65 4.12 0.42 -14.63
CA SER A 65 3.14 -0.30 -15.46
C SER A 65 2.43 0.59 -16.47
N TYR A 66 2.34 1.90 -16.22
CA TYR A 66 1.59 2.84 -17.05
C TYR A 66 2.48 3.94 -17.61
N GLU A 67 2.41 4.13 -18.93
CA GLU A 67 3.02 5.28 -19.62
C GLU A 67 2.15 6.55 -19.49
N ALA A 68 0.83 6.37 -19.45
CA ALA A 68 -0.14 7.41 -19.19
C ALA A 68 -1.33 6.83 -18.40
N ILE A 69 -1.81 7.55 -17.40
CA ILE A 69 -2.90 7.14 -16.53
C ILE A 69 -3.85 8.30 -16.25
N ARG A 70 -5.15 7.99 -16.13
CA ARG A 70 -6.16 8.97 -15.73
C ARG A 70 -5.99 9.32 -14.24
N PRO A 71 -6.13 10.60 -13.85
CA PRO A 71 -6.08 11.03 -12.45
C PRO A 71 -6.99 10.24 -11.51
N ALA A 72 -8.26 10.02 -11.86
CA ALA A 72 -9.17 9.25 -11.01
C ALA A 72 -8.71 7.81 -10.79
N VAL A 73 -8.14 7.18 -11.82
CA VAL A 73 -7.63 5.81 -11.73
C VAL A 73 -6.39 5.77 -10.83
N ALA A 74 -5.45 6.69 -11.02
CA ALA A 74 -4.28 6.81 -10.17
C ALA A 74 -4.65 7.11 -8.70
N ALA A 75 -5.63 7.98 -8.47
CA ALA A 75 -6.15 8.30 -7.15
C ALA A 75 -6.75 7.07 -6.47
N LYS A 76 -7.48 6.24 -7.21
CA LYS A 76 -8.03 4.97 -6.73
C LYS A 76 -6.94 4.01 -6.22
N TYR A 77 -5.81 3.95 -6.91
CA TYR A 77 -4.66 3.13 -6.53
C TYR A 77 -3.90 3.68 -5.31
N LEU A 78 -3.79 5.01 -5.17
CA LEU A 78 -3.05 5.64 -4.07
C LEU A 78 -3.90 5.96 -2.84
N GLY A 79 -5.20 5.63 -2.85
CA GLY A 79 -6.11 5.91 -1.73
C GLY A 79 -6.48 7.38 -1.59
N LEU A 80 -6.44 8.12 -2.70
CA LEU A 80 -6.89 9.50 -2.82
C LEU A 80 -8.33 9.54 -3.35
N ASP A 81 -8.98 10.70 -3.25
CA ASP A 81 -10.34 10.89 -3.76
C ASP A 81 -10.35 10.87 -5.30
N PRO A 82 -11.02 9.89 -5.95
CA PRO A 82 -11.09 9.82 -7.40
C PRO A 82 -11.87 10.97 -8.04
N GLN A 83 -12.88 11.52 -7.36
CA GLN A 83 -13.71 12.61 -7.92
C GLN A 83 -12.91 13.91 -7.99
N ALA A 84 -12.29 14.30 -6.87
CA ALA A 84 -11.41 15.46 -6.84
C ALA A 84 -10.20 15.30 -7.80
N ALA A 85 -9.73 14.08 -8.04
CA ALA A 85 -8.69 13.82 -9.02
C ALA A 85 -9.18 14.01 -10.48
N GLU A 86 -10.39 13.55 -10.80
CA GLU A 86 -11.00 13.74 -12.13
C GLU A 86 -11.24 15.23 -12.44
N ASP A 87 -11.64 16.00 -11.43
CA ASP A 87 -11.79 17.47 -11.51
C ASP A 87 -10.45 18.22 -11.60
N ALA A 88 -9.32 17.49 -11.65
CA ALA A 88 -7.97 18.03 -11.66
C ALA A 88 -7.72 19.00 -10.48
N ASP A 89 -8.20 18.64 -9.28
CA ASP A 89 -7.95 19.42 -8.06
C ASP A 89 -6.44 19.70 -7.92
N PRO A 90 -6.01 20.98 -7.87
CA PRO A 90 -4.62 21.36 -7.75
C PRO A 90 -3.89 20.66 -6.61
N ALA A 91 -4.57 20.39 -5.48
CA ALA A 91 -3.96 19.74 -4.32
C ALA A 91 -3.63 18.25 -4.59
N ILE A 92 -4.43 17.57 -5.41
CA ILE A 92 -4.22 16.18 -5.79
C ILE A 92 -3.19 16.08 -6.91
N ILE A 93 -3.30 16.93 -7.94
CA ILE A 93 -2.31 16.98 -9.02
C ILE A 93 -0.92 17.32 -8.47
N GLN A 94 -0.82 18.25 -7.52
CA GLN A 94 0.45 18.56 -6.85
C GLN A 94 1.07 17.35 -6.15
N LYS A 95 0.27 16.46 -5.56
CA LYS A 95 0.80 15.22 -4.94
C LYS A 95 1.43 14.33 -6.00
N PHE A 96 0.79 14.14 -7.14
CA PHE A 96 1.37 13.36 -8.24
C PHE A 96 2.63 14.01 -8.82
N THR A 97 2.63 15.33 -9.03
CA THR A 97 3.81 16.03 -9.55
C THR A 97 4.98 16.03 -8.57
N ASN A 98 4.72 16.07 -7.26
CA ASN A 98 5.75 15.93 -6.22
C ASN A 98 6.40 14.54 -6.24
N CYS A 99 5.68 13.52 -6.71
CA CYS A 99 6.22 12.17 -6.95
C CYS A 99 7.01 12.06 -8.27
N GLY A 100 7.19 13.15 -9.02
CA GLY A 100 7.93 13.17 -10.29
C GLY A 100 7.10 12.77 -11.51
N TRP A 101 5.76 12.74 -11.39
CA TRP A 101 4.88 12.50 -12.53
C TRP A 101 4.63 13.81 -13.29
N ALA A 102 4.52 13.72 -14.62
CA ALA A 102 4.19 14.87 -15.44
C ALA A 102 2.68 14.96 -15.65
N TRP A 103 2.10 16.12 -15.39
CA TRP A 103 0.70 16.41 -15.69
C TRP A 103 0.57 17.04 -17.08
N ASN A 104 -0.25 16.46 -17.94
CA ASN A 104 -0.57 17.04 -19.23
C ASN A 104 -1.98 17.64 -19.21
N THR A 105 -2.05 18.97 -19.28
CA THR A 105 -3.32 19.74 -19.28
C THR A 105 -4.13 19.57 -20.55
N GLU A 106 -3.51 19.24 -21.69
CA GLU A 106 -4.20 19.09 -22.98
C GLU A 106 -4.94 17.75 -23.07
N THR A 107 -4.31 16.68 -22.57
CA THR A 107 -4.90 15.33 -22.58
C THR A 107 -5.60 14.97 -21.28
N GLN A 108 -5.44 15.78 -20.23
CA GLN A 108 -5.87 15.50 -18.86
C GLN A 108 -5.36 14.14 -18.33
N LEU A 109 -4.12 13.79 -18.69
CA LEU A 109 -3.47 12.55 -18.27
C LEU A 109 -2.23 12.83 -17.43
N LEU A 110 -1.99 11.94 -16.46
CA LEU A 110 -0.75 11.86 -15.72
C LEU A 110 0.20 10.91 -16.46
N HIS A 111 1.45 11.30 -16.58
CA HIS A 111 2.53 10.50 -17.12
C HIS A 111 3.47 10.12 -15.97
N PRO A 112 3.36 8.89 -15.47
CA PRO A 112 4.25 8.41 -14.43
C PRO A 112 5.69 8.31 -14.95
N SER A 113 6.64 8.62 -14.07
CA SER A 113 8.06 8.39 -14.35
C SER A 113 8.50 7.12 -13.63
N PRO A 114 9.15 6.15 -14.30
CA PRO A 114 9.56 4.90 -13.68
C PRO A 114 10.49 5.17 -12.50
N ILE A 115 10.07 4.75 -11.31
CA ILE A 115 10.86 4.89 -10.08
C ILE A 115 11.78 3.67 -10.04
N ASN A 116 13.05 3.87 -10.39
CA ASN A 116 14.07 2.82 -10.31
C ASN A 116 14.49 2.63 -8.84
N VAL A 117 13.68 1.90 -8.08
CA VAL A 117 14.07 1.41 -6.76
C VAL A 117 15.01 0.23 -6.98
N PRO A 118 16.25 0.26 -6.45
CA PRO A 118 17.08 -0.93 -6.40
C PRO A 118 16.26 -2.03 -5.71
N PRO A 119 16.25 -3.28 -6.24
CA PRO A 119 15.59 -4.37 -5.55
C PRO A 119 16.14 -4.42 -4.13
N THR A 120 15.27 -4.26 -3.14
CA THR A 120 15.65 -4.56 -1.76
C THR A 120 16.04 -6.02 -1.77
N ASP A 121 17.33 -6.29 -1.59
CA ASP A 121 17.85 -7.66 -1.52
C ASP A 121 16.96 -8.46 -0.57
N PRO A 122 16.55 -9.69 -0.93
CA PRO A 122 15.79 -10.54 -0.03
C PRO A 122 16.62 -10.69 1.25
N GLN A 123 16.14 -10.08 2.33
CA GLN A 123 16.82 -10.05 3.61
C GLN A 123 17.20 -11.49 3.97
N PRO A 124 18.49 -11.82 4.06
CA PRO A 124 18.91 -13.19 4.20
C PRO A 124 18.41 -13.71 5.56
N THR A 125 17.55 -14.73 5.53
CA THR A 125 16.98 -15.43 6.69
C THR A 125 18.02 -16.20 7.52
N THR A 126 19.31 -15.91 7.30
CA THR A 126 20.47 -16.58 7.89
C THR A 126 20.46 -16.51 9.42
N GLY A 127 19.90 -15.45 10.01
CA GLY A 127 19.92 -15.26 11.48
C GLY A 127 19.18 -16.35 12.27
N ILE A 128 18.13 -16.96 11.72
CA ILE A 128 17.40 -18.03 12.42
C ILE A 128 18.12 -19.38 12.27
N ARG A 129 18.81 -19.59 11.15
CA ARG A 129 19.54 -20.83 10.87
C ARG A 129 20.86 -20.91 11.65
N GLU A 130 21.54 -19.78 11.82
CA GLU A 130 22.76 -19.66 12.65
C GLU A 130 22.49 -19.86 14.14
N THR A 131 21.37 -19.32 14.65
CA THR A 131 20.99 -19.49 16.07
C THR A 131 20.61 -20.93 16.41
N MET A 132 19.97 -21.67 15.49
CA MET A 132 19.70 -23.11 15.69
C MET A 132 20.97 -23.98 15.61
N ALA A 133 21.97 -23.59 14.81
CA ALA A 133 23.23 -24.33 14.73
C ALA A 133 24.06 -24.25 16.02
N MET A 134 23.96 -23.16 16.79
CA MET A 134 24.65 -23.01 18.08
C MET A 134 23.98 -23.77 19.23
N LEU A 135 22.71 -24.17 19.09
CA LEU A 135 21.99 -24.97 20.10
C LEU A 135 22.20 -26.49 19.95
N GLY A 136 22.71 -26.93 18.79
CA GLY A 136 22.91 -28.35 18.48
C GLY A 136 24.29 -28.92 18.80
N ASN A 137 25.23 -28.11 19.30
CA ASN A 137 26.59 -28.57 19.58
C ASN A 137 26.83 -28.65 21.09
N ARG A 138 26.35 -29.73 21.71
CA ARG A 138 26.72 -30.15 23.07
C ARG A 138 26.77 -31.66 23.17
#